data_AF-A0AAD9Q7X8-F1
#
_entry.id   AF-A0AAD9Q7X8-F1
#
_cell.length_a   1.000
_cell.length_b   1.000
_cell.length_c   1.000
_cell.angle_alpha   90.00
_cell.angle_beta   90.00
_cell.angle_gamma   90.00
#
_symmetry.space_group_name_H-M   'P 1'
#
loop_
_entity.id
_entity.type
_entity.pdbx_description
1 polymer ?
#
loop_
_entity_poly.entity_id
_entity_poly.type
_entity_poly.pdbx_seq_one_letter_code
_entity_poly.pdbx_strand_id
1 'polypeptide(L)' 'MVYGSETWTLYKHQIKKLRTIQQRHLRSILKIKWDDYVTNDEVLDRAMAEDVENILIRNRLRWVGMLYVCRMIDQLKH' A
#
# COMPACT_ATOMS: atom_id res chain seq x y z
N MET A 1 -1.54 24.33 -14.04
CA MET A 1 -1.29 22.89 -13.82
C MET A 1 -1.48 22.58 -12.33
N VAL A 2 -2.68 22.13 -11.92
CA VAL A 2 -2.99 21.83 -10.50
C VAL A 2 -3.25 20.33 -10.28
N TYR A 3 -3.60 19.62 -11.36
CA TYR A 3 -4.00 18.22 -11.34
C TYR A 3 -2.95 17.27 -10.74
N GLY A 4 -1.67 17.51 -11.01
CA GLY A 4 -0.58 16.69 -10.45
C GLY A 4 -0.46 16.82 -8.93
N SER A 5 -0.63 18.04 -8.40
CA SER A 5 -0.54 18.33 -6.96
C SER A 5 -1.72 17.72 -6.20
N GLU A 6 -2.94 17.78 -6.76
CA GLU A 6 -4.12 17.14 -6.16
C GLU A 6 -3.99 15.61 -6.12
N THR A 7 -3.50 15.01 -7.20
CA THR A 7 -3.32 13.55 -7.30
C THR A 7 -2.31 13.03 -6.28
N TRP A 8 -1.19 13.73 -6.08
CA TRP A 8 -0.18 13.35 -5.08
C TRP A 8 -0.66 13.52 -3.64
N THR A 9 -1.43 14.57 -3.37
CA THR A 9 -1.95 14.84 -2.02
C THR A 9 -3.04 13.83 -1.63
N LEU A 10 -3.92 13.50 -2.58
CA LEU A 10 -4.92 12.45 -2.42
C LEU A 10 -4.27 11.10 -2.13
N TYR A 11 -3.20 10.76 -2.86
CA TYR A 11 -2.47 9.51 -2.69
C TYR A 11 -1.82 9.39 -1.31
N LYS A 12 -1.18 10.45 -0.81
CA LYS A 12 -0.62 10.47 0.56
C LYS A 12 -1.68 10.21 1.63
N HIS A 13 -2.88 10.78 1.48
CA HIS A 13 -3.99 10.54 2.41
C HIS A 13 -4.47 9.08 2.38
N GLN A 14 -4.55 8.50 1.18
CA GLN A 14 -4.92 7.10 1.01
C GLN A 14 -3.87 6.15 1.62
N ILE A 15 -2.57 6.40 1.39
CA ILE A 15 -1.48 5.64 2.01
C ILE A 15 -1.57 5.72 3.54
N LYS A 16 -1.81 6.91 4.09
CA LYS A 16 -1.92 7.10 5.54
C LYS A 16 -3.10 6.31 6.12
N LYS A 17 -4.26 6.31 5.45
CA LYS A 17 -5.40 5.48 5.84
C LYS A 17 -5.09 3.98 5.77
N LEU A 18 -4.46 3.53 4.68
CA LEU A 18 -4.08 2.13 4.51
C LEU A 18 -3.12 1.67 5.62
N ARG A 19 -2.12 2.48 5.95
CA ARG A 19 -1.17 2.22 7.03
C ARG A 19 -1.89 2.05 8.37
N THR A 20 -2.88 2.90 8.68
CA THR A 20 -3.68 2.78 9.91
C THR A 20 -4.50 1.49 9.96
N ILE A 21 -5.11 1.08 8.85
CA ILE A 21 -5.90 -0.16 8.78
C ILE A 21 -4.99 -1.38 8.94
N GLN A 22 -3.86 -1.40 8.23
CA GLN A 22 -2.83 -2.43 8.32
C GLN A 22 -2.36 -2.63 9.77
N GLN A 23 -1.99 -1.54 10.45
CA GLN A 23 -1.56 -1.56 11.85
C GLN A 23 -2.67 -2.07 12.79
N ARG A 24 -3.92 -1.67 12.55
CA ARG A 24 -5.07 -2.17 13.33
C ARG A 24 -5.26 -3.68 13.16
N HIS A 25 -5.15 -4.19 11.94
CA HIS A 25 -5.25 -5.62 11.65
C HIS A 25 -4.08 -6.40 12.27
N LEU A 26 -2.85 -5.91 12.11
CA LEU A 26 -1.64 -6.48 12.71
C LEU A 26 -1.75 -6.60 14.22
N ARG A 27 -2.13 -5.53 14.91
CA ARG A 27 -2.35 -5.55 16.37
C ARG A 27 -3.43 -6.55 16.78
N SER A 28 -4.49 -6.70 15.98
CA SER A 28 -5.55 -7.68 16.24
C SER A 28 -5.07 -9.12 16.06
N ILE A 29 -4.26 -9.41 15.04
CA ILE A 29 -3.73 -10.75 14.75
C ILE A 29 -2.69 -11.15 15.80
N LEU A 30 -1.78 -10.23 16.13
CA LEU A 30 -0.74 -10.43 17.15
C LEU A 30 -1.27 -10.37 18.59
N LYS A 31 -2.57 -10.03 18.78
CA LYS A 31 -3.22 -9.83 20.10
C LYS A 31 -2.40 -8.93 21.04
N ILE A 32 -1.77 -7.90 20.49
CA ILE A 32 -0.95 -6.96 21.27
C ILE A 32 -1.91 -6.11 22.10
N LYS A 33 -1.79 -6.20 23.43
CA LYS A 33 -2.54 -5.32 24.35
C LYS A 33 -2.06 -3.88 24.15
N TRP A 34 -2.96 -2.91 24.33
CA TRP A 34 -2.62 -1.48 24.28
C TRP A 34 -1.51 -1.08 25.28
N ASP A 35 -1.26 -1.94 26.27
CA ASP A 35 -0.34 -1.76 27.40
C ASP A 35 1.12 -2.05 27.02
N ASP A 36 1.33 -2.81 25.95
CA ASP A 36 2.65 -3.34 25.58
C ASP A 36 3.59 -2.27 24.99
N TYR A 37 3.12 -1.02 24.84
CA TYR A 37 3.86 0.15 24.32
C TYR A 37 4.69 -0.10 23.05
N VAL A 38 4.34 -1.14 22.29
CA VAL A 38 5.07 -1.54 21.08
C VAL A 38 4.88 -0.47 20.01
N THR A 39 6.01 0.03 19.52
CA THR A 39 6.03 0.99 18.42
C THR A 39 5.52 0.35 17.13
N ASN A 40 4.91 1.14 16.24
CA ASN A 40 4.38 0.61 14.97
C ASN A 40 5.45 -0.11 14.12
N ASP A 41 6.72 0.25 14.33
CA ASP A 41 7.90 -0.35 13.68
C ASP A 41 8.16 -1.77 14.20
N GLU A 42 8.16 -1.98 15.51
CA GLU A 42 8.25 -3.32 16.11
C GLU A 42 7.05 -4.20 15.78
N VAL A 43 5.84 -3.65 15.64
CA VAL A 43 4.66 -4.42 15.19
C VAL A 43 4.84 -4.93 13.76
N LEU A 44 5.45 -4.11 12.89
CA LEU A 44 5.77 -4.47 11.50
C LEU A 44 6.85 -5.55 11.44
N ASP A 45 7.94 -5.36 12.18
CA ASP A 45 9.05 -6.31 12.28
C ASP A 45 8.58 -7.67 12.80
N ARG A 46 7.81 -7.67 13.89
CA ARG A 46 7.30 -8.89 14.53
C ARG A 46 6.28 -9.65 13.69
N ALA A 47 5.63 -8.98 12.75
CA ALA A 47 4.72 -9.62 11.82
C ALA A 47 5.41 -10.18 10.58
N MET A 48 6.70 -9.91 10.38
CA MET A 48 7.41 -10.09 9.11
C MET A 48 6.61 -9.54 7.91
N ALA A 49 5.75 -8.56 8.16
CA ALA A 49 4.83 -8.04 7.16
C ALA A 49 5.53 -6.93 6.39
N GLU A 50 5.51 -7.04 5.06
CA GLU A 50 6.10 -6.02 4.21
C GLU A 50 5.36 -4.69 4.37
N ASP A 51 6.10 -3.58 4.37
CA ASP A 51 5.49 -2.26 4.50
C ASP A 51 4.42 -2.06 3.43
N VAL A 52 3.28 -1.47 3.82
CA VAL A 52 2.14 -1.25 2.92
C VAL A 52 2.55 -0.46 1.69
N GLU A 53 3.54 0.43 1.80
CA GLU A 53 4.09 1.15 0.65
C GLU A 53 4.79 0.19 -0.32
N ASN A 54 5.52 -0.80 0.18
CA ASN A 54 6.20 -1.79 -0.65
C ASN A 54 5.21 -2.70 -1.38
N ILE A 55 4.13 -3.12 -0.69
CA ILE A 55 3.01 -3.85 -1.30
C ILE A 55 2.33 -2.99 -2.35
N LEU A 56 2.09 -1.71 -2.06
CA LEU A 56 1.45 -0.77 -2.97
C LEU A 56 2.31 -0.49 -4.20
N ILE A 57 3.63 -0.36 -4.05
CA ILE A 57 4.60 -0.21 -5.14
C ILE A 57 4.60 -1.47 -6.00
N ARG A 58 4.69 -2.66 -5.39
CA ARG A 58 4.64 -3.94 -6.12
C ARG A 58 3.34 -4.10 -6.88
N ASN A 59 2.21 -3.81 -6.24
CA ASN A 59 0.91 -3.90 -6.88
C ASN A 59 0.84 -2.89 -8.03
N ARG A 60 1.27 -1.64 -7.82
CA ARG A 60 1.27 -0.60 -8.85
C ARG A 60 2.14 -0.98 -10.05
N LEU A 61 3.33 -1.53 -9.83
CA LEU A 61 4.19 -2.03 -10.91
C LEU A 61 3.50 -3.16 -11.69
N ARG A 62 2.83 -4.07 -10.98
CA ARG A 62 2.04 -5.14 -11.60
C ARG A 62 0.84 -4.60 -12.39
N TRP A 63 0.12 -3.60 -11.86
CA TRP A 63 -0.98 -2.93 -12.55
C TRP A 63 -0.52 -2.19 -13.81
N VAL A 64 0.61 -1.48 -13.74
CA VAL A 64 1.20 -0.78 -14.90
C VAL A 64 1.68 -1.78 -15.94
N GLY A 65 2.34 -2.86 -15.52
CA GLY A 65 2.73 -3.95 -16.42
C GLY A 65 1.52 -4.59 -17.11
N MET A 66 0.46 -4.88 -16.36
CA MET A 66 -0.79 -5.44 -16.89
C MET A 66 -1.50 -4.46 -17.84
N LEU A 67 -1.53 -3.16 -17.51
CA LEU A 67 -2.06 -2.11 -18.39
C LEU A 67 -1.27 -2.03 -19.70
N TYR A 68 0.07 -2.11 -19.62
CA TYR A 68 0.94 -2.06 -20.80
C TYR A 68 0.72 -3.28 -21.70
N VAL A 69 0.59 -4.47 -21.11
CA VAL A 69 0.28 -5.71 -21.83
C VAL A 69 -1.11 -5.63 -22.49
N CYS A 70 -2.15 -5.19 -21.76
CA CYS A 70 -3.48 -4.98 -22.33
C CYS A 70 -3.46 -4.00 -23.52
N ARG A 71 -2.68 -2.92 -23.41
CA ARG A 71 -2.56 -1.92 -24.49
C ARG A 71 -1.82 -2.47 -25.72
N MET A 72 -0.83 -3.33 -25.52
CA MET A 72 -0.14 -3.99 -26.63
C MET A 72 -1.04 -5.02 -27.34
N ILE A 73 -1.85 -5.76 -26.58
CA ILE A 73 -2.80 -6.74 -27.13
C ILE A 73 -3.92 -6.05 -27.94
N ASP A 74 -4.36 -4.87 -27.50
CA ASP A 74 -5.32 -4.04 -28.22
C ASP A 74 -4.80 -3.57 -29.59
N GLN A 75 -3.53 -3.14 -29.65
CA GLN A 75 -2.89 -2.68 -30.88
C GLN A 75 -2.52 -3.80 -31.87
N LEU A 76 -2.40 -5.05 -31.40
CA LEU A 76 -2.15 -6.22 -32.24
C LEU A 76 -3.43 -6.84 -32.81
N LYS A 77 -4.60 -6.37 -32.37
CA LYS A 77 -5.92 -6.88 -32.81
C LYS A 77 -6.51 -6.14 -34.00
N HIS A 78 -5.78 -5.18 -34.57
CA HIS A 78 -6.15 -4.37 -35.73
C HIS A 78 -5.11 -4.53 -36.84
#